data_AF-A0A4R1QKK2-F1
#
_entry.id   AF-A0A4R1QKK2-F1
#
_cell.length_a   1.000
_cell.length_b   1.000
_cell.length_c   1.000
_cell.angle_alpha   90.00
_cell.angle_beta   90.00
_cell.angle_gamma   90.00
#
_symmetry.space_group_name_H-M   'P 1'
#
loop_
_entity.id
_entity.type
_entity.pdbx_description
1 polymer ?
#
loop_
_entity_poly.entity_id
_entity_poly.type
_entity_poly.pdbx_seq_one_letter_code
_entity_poly.pdbx_strand_id
1 'polypeptide(L)'
;MSKVFSLVGLETNTGIRDAGIMSGIPEVEDIQNSALYRELVEDCGGSDYITVIVKSYRWGEGEPEDVTAEDLEWIKNHPELIGSQDVACVQTSQYAILYPDQGMQLNM
;
A
#
# COMPACT_ATOMS: atom_id res chain seq x y z
N MET A 1 -19.62 -0.14 -13.37
CA MET A 1 -19.19 0.21 -12.01
C MET A 1 -17.69 0.35 -12.07
N SER A 2 -17.17 1.48 -11.60
CA SER A 2 -15.73 1.68 -11.54
C SER A 2 -15.25 1.17 -10.19
N LYS A 3 -14.11 0.50 -10.16
CA LYS A 3 -13.50 0.00 -8.94
C LYS A 3 -12.14 0.64 -8.70
N VAL A 4 -11.79 0.88 -7.43
CA VAL A 4 -10.52 1.47 -7.04
C VAL A 4 -9.73 0.52 -6.17
N PHE A 5 -8.45 0.35 -6.49
CA PHE A 5 -7.50 -0.43 -5.72
C PHE A 5 -6.13 0.22 -5.76
N SER A 6 -5.25 -0.16 -4.84
CA SER A 6 -3.89 0.38 -4.77
C SER A 6 -2.85 -0.70 -4.65
N LEU A 7 -1.77 -0.55 -5.41
CA LEU A 7 -0.50 -1.22 -5.16
C LEU A 7 0.25 -0.45 -4.08
N VAL A 8 0.64 -1.15 -3.02
CA VAL A 8 1.45 -0.60 -1.94
C VAL A 8 2.79 -1.34 -1.95
N GLY A 9 3.87 -0.62 -2.22
CA GLY A 9 5.24 -1.09 -2.06
C GLY A 9 5.83 -0.49 -0.79
N LEU A 10 6.50 -1.33 0.00
CA LEU A 10 7.20 -0.96 1.21
C LEU A 10 8.69 -1.29 1.05
N GLU A 11 9.56 -0.39 1.50
CA GLU A 11 11.01 -0.59 1.54
C GLU A 11 11.56 -0.04 2.86
N THR A 12 12.24 -0.89 3.62
CA THR A 12 12.96 -0.49 4.84
C THR A 12 14.28 0.17 4.46
N ASN A 13 14.84 1.01 5.35
CA ASN A 13 16.17 1.57 5.13
C ASN A 13 17.30 0.52 5.14
N THR A 14 17.01 -0.69 5.67
CA THR A 14 17.91 -1.85 5.64
C THR A 14 17.89 -2.59 4.29
N GLY A 15 17.00 -2.22 3.37
CA GLY A 15 16.90 -2.77 2.02
C GLY A 15 15.92 -3.95 1.87
N ILE A 16 15.14 -4.26 2.91
CA ILE A 16 14.06 -5.26 2.86
C ILE A 16 12.86 -4.62 2.17
N ARG A 17 12.21 -5.38 1.30
CA ARG A 17 11.12 -4.90 0.46
C ARG A 17 9.95 -5.86 0.55
N ASP A 18 8.75 -5.31 0.62
CA ASP A 18 7.52 -6.07 0.46
C ASP A 18 6.51 -5.28 -0.37
N ALA A 19 5.54 -5.95 -0.98
CA ALA A 19 4.53 -5.31 -1.79
C ALA A 19 3.20 -6.06 -1.74
N GLY A 20 2.10 -5.30 -1.67
CA GLY A 20 0.75 -5.83 -1.61
C GLY A 20 -0.26 -5.01 -2.39
N ILE A 21 -1.47 -5.56 -2.48
CA ILE A 21 -2.63 -4.89 -3.09
C ILE A 21 -3.65 -4.62 -2.00
N MET A 22 -4.12 -3.38 -1.91
CA MET A 22 -5.15 -2.93 -0.97
C MET A 22 -6.38 -2.40 -1.70
N SER A 23 -7.53 -2.48 -1.03
CA SER A 23 -8.76 -1.88 -1.55
C SER A 23 -8.70 -0.36 -1.44
N GLY A 24 -9.27 0.33 -2.43
CA GLY A 24 -9.36 1.78 -2.42
C GLY A 24 -8.01 2.49 -2.51
N ILE A 25 -7.97 3.71 -1.98
CA ILE A 25 -6.77 4.53 -1.82
C ILE A 25 -6.43 4.53 -0.32
N PRO A 26 -5.47 3.71 0.13
CA PRO A 26 -5.18 3.57 1.55
C PRO A 26 -4.49 4.82 2.09
N GLU A 27 -4.90 5.24 3.28
CA GLU A 27 -4.18 6.26 4.05
C GLU A 27 -3.01 5.62 4.82
N VAL A 28 -2.21 6.46 5.47
CA VAL A 28 -1.04 5.99 6.23
C VAL A 28 -1.46 5.00 7.32
N GLU A 29 -2.55 5.29 8.02
CA GLU A 29 -3.09 4.44 9.10
C GLU A 29 -3.55 3.07 8.58
N ASP A 30 -4.16 3.00 7.39
CA ASP A 30 -4.56 1.74 6.77
C ASP A 30 -3.35 0.85 6.49
N ILE A 31 -2.27 1.46 5.97
CA ILE A 31 -1.04 0.74 5.68
C ILE A 31 -0.38 0.26 6.96
N GLN A 32 -0.27 1.10 7.99
CA GLN A 32 0.31 0.70 9.28
C GLN A 32 -0.47 -0.42 9.97
N ASN A 33 -1.79 -0.46 9.80
CA ASN A 33 -2.64 -1.53 10.35
C ASN A 33 -2.68 -2.79 9.48
N SER A 34 -2.16 -2.72 8.24
CA SER A 34 -2.17 -3.85 7.32
C SER A 34 -1.22 -4.98 7.73
N ALA A 35 -1.55 -6.21 7.34
CA ALA A 35 -0.66 -7.37 7.51
C ALA A 35 0.69 -7.13 6.81
N LEU A 36 0.67 -6.55 5.60
CA LEU A 36 1.84 -6.22 4.80
C LEU A 36 2.89 -5.41 5.59
N TYR A 37 2.46 -4.34 6.26
CA TYR A 37 3.36 -3.52 7.06
C TYR A 37 3.89 -4.28 8.27
N ARG A 38 3.01 -4.97 9.00
CA ARG A 38 3.36 -5.71 10.22
C ARG A 38 4.37 -6.83 9.94
N GLU A 39 4.15 -7.62 8.89
CA GLU A 39 5.07 -8.68 8.47
C GLU A 39 6.45 -8.12 8.13
N LEU A 40 6.52 -7.00 7.39
CA LEU A 40 7.78 -6.34 7.09
C LEU A 40 8.48 -5.80 8.35
N VAL A 41 7.74 -5.21 9.30
CA VAL A 41 8.28 -4.74 10.58
C VAL A 41 8.91 -5.91 11.35
N GLU A 42 8.20 -7.04 11.40
CA GLU A 42 8.63 -8.25 12.12
C GLU A 42 9.87 -8.87 11.47
N ASP A 43 9.94 -8.93 10.14
CA ASP A 43 11.10 -9.46 9.40
C ASP A 43 12.34 -8.56 9.53
N CYS A 44 12.13 -7.23 9.50
CA CYS A 44 13.23 -6.27 9.61
C CYS A 44 13.84 -6.22 11.02
N GLY A 45 13.08 -6.56 12.06
CA GLY A 45 13.54 -6.52 13.46
C GLY A 45 13.91 -5.12 13.99
N GLY A 46 13.66 -4.07 13.20
CA GLY A 46 13.99 -2.68 13.48
C GLY A 46 14.39 -1.92 12.20
N SER A 47 13.75 -0.78 11.95
CA SER A 47 14.03 0.11 10.82
C SER A 47 13.88 1.55 11.31
N ASP A 48 14.73 2.46 10.85
CA ASP A 48 14.62 3.89 11.20
C ASP A 48 13.38 4.50 10.53
N TYR A 49 13.13 4.07 9.29
CA TYR A 49 11.95 4.44 8.52
C TYR A 49 11.60 3.37 7.49
N ILE A 50 10.35 3.36 7.04
CA ILE A 50 9.87 2.60 5.89
C ILE A 50 9.41 3.57 4.81
N THR A 51 10.03 3.47 3.64
CA THR A 51 9.54 4.14 2.43
C THR A 51 8.31 3.41 1.93
N VAL A 52 7.22 4.15 1.73
CA VAL A 52 5.95 3.66 1.22
C VAL A 52 5.71 4.29 -0.14
N ILE A 53 5.41 3.46 -1.13
CA ILE A 53 5.00 3.86 -2.47
C ILE A 53 3.60 3.30 -2.71
N VAL A 54 2.62 4.19 -2.85
CA VAL A 54 1.24 3.84 -3.17
C VAL A 54 0.95 4.24 -4.60
N LYS A 55 0.50 3.29 -5.43
CA LYS A 55 -0.04 3.55 -6.76
C LYS A 55 -1.48 3.11 -6.81
N SER A 56 -2.38 4.06 -6.98
CA SER A 56 -3.82 3.81 -7.02
C SER A 56 -4.30 3.77 -8.46
N TYR A 57 -5.22 2.84 -8.68
CA TYR A 57 -5.72 2.46 -9.99
C TYR A 57 -7.23 2.45 -9.97
N ARG A 58 -7.81 2.83 -11.10
CA ARG A 58 -9.24 2.78 -11.36
C ARG A 58 -9.51 1.83 -12.50
N TRP A 59 -10.39 0.86 -12.28
CA TRP A 59 -10.78 -0.16 -13.23
C TRP A 59 -12.26 -0.05 -13.58
N GLY A 60 -12.58 0.07 -14.87
CA GLY A 60 -13.96 0.18 -15.36
C GLY A 60 -14.56 1.58 -15.34
N GLU A 61 -15.79 1.69 -15.85
CA GLU A 61 -16.51 2.95 -16.04
C GLU A 61 -17.67 3.12 -15.02
N GLY A 62 -17.91 4.36 -14.58
CA GLY A 62 -18.97 4.72 -13.62
C GLY A 62 -18.44 5.31 -12.30
N GLU A 63 -19.29 5.52 -11.30
CA GLU A 63 -18.87 6.03 -9.98
C GLU A 63 -17.84 5.07 -9.33
N PRO A 64 -16.75 5.59 -8.75
CA PRO A 64 -15.71 4.77 -8.15
C PRO A 64 -16.18 4.18 -6.81
N GLU A 65 -16.09 2.87 -6.69
CA GLU A 65 -16.31 2.11 -5.47
C GLU A 65 -15.02 1.36 -5.10
N ASP A 66 -14.86 1.05 -3.82
CA ASP A 66 -13.76 0.22 -3.35
C ASP A 66 -13.88 -1.21 -3.89
N VAL A 67 -12.76 -1.82 -4.28
CA VAL A 67 -12.76 -3.23 -4.68
C VAL A 67 -13.19 -4.12 -3.52
N THR A 68 -14.01 -5.14 -3.82
CA THR A 68 -14.38 -6.15 -2.83
C THR A 68 -13.22 -7.10 -2.53
N ALA A 69 -13.35 -7.94 -1.50
CA ALA A 69 -12.36 -8.97 -1.21
C ALA A 69 -12.18 -9.96 -2.37
N GLU A 70 -13.26 -10.32 -3.06
CA GLU A 70 -13.24 -11.21 -4.24
C GLU A 70 -12.49 -10.54 -5.41
N ASP A 71 -12.73 -9.25 -5.64
CA ASP A 71 -12.00 -8.47 -6.64
C ASP A 71 -10.51 -8.38 -6.32
N LEU A 72 -10.16 -8.13 -5.06
CA LEU A 72 -8.76 -8.08 -4.62
C LEU A 72 -8.05 -9.40 -4.86
N GLU A 73 -8.69 -10.52 -4.55
CA GLU A 73 -8.13 -11.85 -4.80
C GLU A 73 -7.92 -12.09 -6.30
N TRP A 74 -8.89 -11.70 -7.12
CA TRP A 74 -8.76 -11.78 -8.57
C TRP A 74 -7.60 -10.92 -9.09
N ILE A 75 -7.51 -9.65 -8.68
CA ILE A 75 -6.44 -8.72 -9.09
C ILE A 75 -5.06 -9.24 -8.68
N LYS A 76 -4.92 -9.85 -7.49
CA LYS A 76 -3.68 -10.48 -7.04
C LYS A 76 -3.21 -11.61 -7.97
N ASN A 77 -4.15 -12.34 -8.55
CA ASN A 77 -3.85 -13.42 -9.51
C ASN A 77 -3.70 -12.93 -10.96
N HIS A 78 -4.06 -11.68 -11.24
CA HIS A 78 -4.05 -11.08 -12.58
C HIS A 78 -3.22 -9.77 -12.64
N PRO A 79 -1.90 -9.82 -12.39
CA PRO A 79 -1.04 -8.64 -12.40
C PRO A 79 -0.95 -7.95 -13.77
N GLU A 80 -1.27 -8.65 -14.87
CA GLU A 80 -1.36 -8.09 -16.22
C GLU A 80 -2.39 -6.96 -16.34
N LEU A 81 -3.37 -6.91 -15.44
CA LEU A 81 -4.39 -5.88 -15.38
C LEU A 81 -3.77 -4.48 -15.24
N ILE A 82 -2.69 -4.35 -14.47
CA ILE A 82 -2.07 -3.04 -14.15
C ILE A 82 -1.36 -2.42 -15.36
N GLY A 83 -0.97 -3.24 -16.34
CA GLY A 83 -0.45 -2.79 -17.63
C GLY A 83 -1.49 -2.71 -18.74
N SER A 84 -2.74 -3.05 -18.45
CA SER A 84 -3.82 -3.09 -19.44
C SER A 84 -4.48 -1.72 -19.62
N GLN A 85 -5.04 -1.48 -20.80
CA GLN A 85 -5.76 -0.25 -21.13
C GLN A 85 -7.06 -0.06 -20.33
N ASP A 86 -7.57 -1.14 -19.72
CA ASP A 86 -8.78 -1.16 -18.90
C ASP A 86 -8.59 -0.52 -17.51
N VAL A 87 -7.34 -0.24 -17.12
CA VAL A 87 -7.00 0.36 -15.84
C VAL A 87 -6.27 1.68 -16.03
N ALA A 88 -6.79 2.72 -15.41
CA ALA A 88 -6.16 4.02 -15.37
C ALA A 88 -5.44 4.23 -14.02
N CYS A 89 -4.18 4.63 -14.05
CA CYS A 89 -3.51 5.12 -12.85
C CYS A 89 -4.11 6.48 -12.48
N VAL A 90 -4.68 6.58 -11.28
CA VAL A 90 -5.34 7.80 -10.80
C VAL A 90 -4.48 8.60 -9.85
N GLN A 91 -3.62 7.93 -9.07
CA GLN A 91 -2.74 8.57 -8.11
C GLN A 91 -1.45 7.78 -7.93
N THR A 92 -0.35 8.49 -7.72
CA THR A 92 0.91 7.92 -7.22
C THR A 92 1.38 8.80 -6.07
N SER A 93 1.60 8.19 -4.92
CA SER A 93 2.04 8.85 -3.69
C SER A 93 3.25 8.10 -3.15
N GLN A 94 4.24 8.85 -2.67
CA GLN A 94 5.43 8.29 -2.04
C GLN A 94 5.74 9.10 -0.78
N TYR A 95 5.94 8.41 0.33
CA TYR A 95 6.25 9.01 1.62
C TYR A 95 7.04 8.04 2.50
N ALA A 96 7.53 8.51 3.65
CA ALA A 96 8.23 7.68 4.62
C ALA A 96 7.44 7.64 5.93
N ILE A 97 7.27 6.44 6.49
CA ILE A 97 6.76 6.22 7.83
C ILE A 97 7.95 6.11 8.77
N LEU A 98 8.07 7.06 9.70
CA LEU A 98 9.09 7.03 10.75
C LEU A 98 8.58 6.16 11.91
N TYR A 99 9.42 5.27 12.43
CA TYR A 99 9.09 4.58 13.67
C TYR A 99 9.20 5.57 14.84
N PRO A 100 8.20 5.64 15.74
CA PRO A 100 8.24 6.57 16.87
C PRO A 100 9.28 6.22 17.95
N ASP A 101 10.19 5.26 17.73
CA ASP A 101 11.18 4.84 18.71
C ASP A 101 12.63 5.00 18.22
N GLN A 102 13.00 6.25 17.92
CA GLN A 102 14.35 6.76 18.14
C GLN A 102 14.31 8.17 18.76
N GLY A 103 13.65 8.26 19.92
CA GLY A 103 13.88 9.33 20.87
C GLY A 103 12.92 10.52 20.80
N MET A 104 11.68 10.32 21.26
CA MET A 104 10.97 11.39 21.99
C MET A 104 10.12 10.77 23.10
N GLN A 105 10.77 10.22 24.12
CA GLN A 105 10.28 10.47 25.47
C GLN A 105 10.55 11.95 25.79
N LEU A 106 9.65 12.83 25.35
CA LEU A 106 9.51 14.12 26.00
C LEU A 106 8.82 13.86 27.34
N ASN A 107 9.62 13.48 28.34
CA ASN A 107 9.24 13.68 29.73
C ASN A 107 9.15 15.20 29.95
N MET A 108 7.93 15.74 30.00
CA MET A 108 7.64 16.94 30.79
C MET A 108 7.27 16.54 32.20
#